data_AF-A0A4R5WY77-F1
#
_entry.id   AF-A0A4R5WY77-F1
#
_cell.length_a   1.000
_cell.length_b   1.000
_cell.length_c   1.000
_cell.angle_alpha   90.00
_cell.angle_beta   90.00
_cell.angle_gamma   90.00
#
_symmetry.space_group_name_H-M   'P 1'
#
loop_
_entity.id
_entity.type
_entity.pdbx_description
1 polymer ?
#
loop_
_entity_poly.entity_id
_entity_poly.type
_entity_poly.pdbx_seq_one_letter_code
_entity_poly.pdbx_strand_id
1 'polypeptide(L)'
;MSAREYRDDDAGYLNWRDKNPRGYVLNIHRSHNPVDAHLHDVGCSSLIAPIGSGLKLTDQYVKVCGRTEDEVHEWAGKHLSEPIPDCMSCRDIGPNGVGSGHNQRDTRMCPQCSMYQLSVTGNCPSCDED
;
A
#
# COMPACT_ATOMS: atom_id res chain seq x y z
N MET A 1 7.96 -16.57 3.78
CA MET A 1 8.79 -16.77 2.56
C MET A 1 9.80 -15.62 2.57
N SER A 2 10.62 -15.40 1.55
CA SER A 2 11.48 -14.21 1.49
C SER A 2 11.06 -13.32 0.33
N ALA A 3 11.31 -12.02 0.42
CA ALA A 3 11.03 -11.10 -0.68
C ALA A 3 11.84 -11.44 -1.93
N ARG A 4 11.30 -11.09 -3.10
CA ARG A 4 11.90 -11.36 -4.42
C ARG A 4 12.10 -10.07 -5.20
N GLU A 5 13.28 -9.91 -5.79
CA GLU A 5 13.56 -8.84 -6.74
C GLU A 5 13.06 -9.20 -8.16
N TYR A 6 12.46 -8.22 -8.82
CA TYR A 6 12.14 -8.22 -10.25
C TYR A 6 12.96 -7.14 -10.95
N ARG A 7 13.75 -7.58 -11.93
CA ARG A 7 14.67 -6.78 -12.75
C ARG A 7 14.53 -7.24 -14.19
N ASP A 8 14.29 -6.31 -15.11
CA ASP A 8 14.01 -6.60 -16.52
C ASP A 8 12.84 -7.61 -16.72
N ASP A 9 11.94 -7.69 -15.74
CA ASP A 9 10.86 -8.68 -15.65
C ASP A 9 9.55 -8.01 -15.23
N ASP A 10 9.05 -7.11 -16.09
CA ASP A 10 7.76 -6.45 -15.89
C ASP A 10 6.62 -7.47 -15.82
N ALA A 11 6.66 -8.52 -16.64
CA ALA A 11 5.63 -9.56 -16.67
C ALA A 11 5.57 -10.35 -15.35
N GLY A 12 6.74 -10.73 -14.80
CA GLY A 12 6.83 -11.40 -13.51
C GLY A 12 6.37 -10.52 -12.36
N TYR A 13 6.74 -9.24 -12.37
CA TYR A 13 6.28 -8.26 -11.39
C TYR A 13 4.75 -8.10 -11.42
N LEU A 14 4.17 -7.92 -12.61
CA LEU A 14 2.72 -7.78 -12.79
C LEU A 14 1.97 -9.02 -12.31
N ASN A 15 2.40 -10.21 -12.73
CA ASN A 15 1.80 -11.48 -12.29
C ASN A 15 1.94 -11.74 -10.78
N TRP A 16 3.04 -11.28 -10.15
CA TRP A 16 3.14 -11.33 -8.70
C TRP A 16 2.13 -10.40 -8.04
N ARG A 17 1.99 -9.17 -8.55
CA ARG A 17 1.06 -8.18 -7.99
C ARG A 17 -0.38 -8.67 -8.02
N ASP A 18 -0.81 -9.25 -9.14
CA ASP A 18 -2.17 -9.78 -9.30
C ASP A 18 -2.48 -10.93 -8.33
N LYS A 19 -1.47 -11.69 -7.93
CA LYS A 19 -1.59 -12.80 -6.95
C LYS A 19 -1.43 -12.36 -5.50
N ASN A 20 -0.93 -11.16 -5.25
CA ASN A 20 -0.62 -10.66 -3.91
C ASN A 20 -1.21 -9.24 -3.73
N PRO A 21 -2.55 -9.07 -3.77
CA PRO A 21 -3.18 -7.74 -3.71
C PRO A 21 -2.94 -6.99 -2.39
N ARG A 22 -2.52 -7.70 -1.33
CA ARG A 22 -2.17 -7.15 -0.01
C ARG A 22 -0.67 -7.20 0.28
N GLY A 23 0.16 -7.38 -0.75
CA GLY A 23 1.61 -7.44 -0.63
C GLY A 23 2.25 -6.05 -0.58
N TYR A 24 3.56 -6.06 -0.39
CA TYR A 24 4.42 -4.89 -0.30
C TYR A 24 5.44 -4.89 -1.43
N VAL A 25 5.73 -3.69 -1.94
CA VAL A 25 6.67 -3.47 -3.04
C VAL A 25 7.61 -2.35 -2.63
N LEU A 26 8.88 -2.68 -2.43
CA LEU A 26 9.94 -1.68 -2.41
C LEU A 26 10.28 -1.33 -3.86
N ASN A 27 10.06 -0.08 -4.22
CA ASN A 27 10.56 0.51 -5.45
C ASN A 27 11.91 1.14 -5.17
N ILE A 28 12.98 0.67 -5.81
CA ILE A 28 14.34 1.16 -5.56
C ILE A 28 15.12 1.25 -6.87
N HIS A 29 16.05 2.21 -6.97
CA HIS A 29 16.91 2.33 -8.13
C HIS A 29 17.67 1.02 -8.37
N ARG A 30 17.94 0.70 -9.64
CA ARG A 30 18.57 -0.55 -10.06
C ARG A 30 19.93 -0.84 -9.42
N SER A 31 20.64 0.20 -9.02
CA SER A 31 21.92 0.13 -8.29
C SER A 31 21.77 -0.10 -6.79
N HIS A 32 20.55 -0.32 -6.30
CA HIS A 32 20.20 -0.38 -4.87
C HIS A 32 20.57 0.88 -4.08
N ASN A 33 20.57 2.04 -4.75
CA ASN A 33 20.71 3.31 -4.06
C ASN A 33 19.41 3.64 -3.29
N PRO A 34 19.45 3.80 -1.95
CA PRO A 34 18.25 4.02 -1.15
C PRO A 34 17.66 5.43 -1.25
N VAL A 35 18.36 6.41 -1.86
CA VAL A 35 17.94 7.83 -1.87
C VAL A 35 16.51 8.05 -2.37
N ASP A 36 16.10 7.34 -3.43
CA ASP A 36 14.74 7.42 -4.00
C ASP A 36 13.95 6.13 -3.76
N ALA A 37 14.35 5.34 -2.75
CA ALA A 37 13.69 4.08 -2.44
C ALA A 37 12.47 4.32 -1.58
N HIS A 38 11.35 3.67 -1.91
CA HIS A 38 10.14 3.75 -1.11
C HIS A 38 9.45 2.39 -0.99
N LEU A 39 9.02 2.06 0.22
CA LEU A 39 8.14 0.92 0.47
C LEU A 39 6.69 1.30 0.21
N HIS A 40 6.01 0.54 -0.63
CA HIS A 40 4.63 0.77 -1.03
C HIS A 40 3.76 -0.45 -0.75
N ASP A 41 2.49 -0.22 -0.48
CA ASP A 41 1.46 -1.22 -0.73
C ASP A 41 1.32 -1.49 -2.23
N VAL A 42 0.93 -2.71 -2.59
CA VAL A 42 0.65 -3.11 -3.97
C VAL A 42 -0.35 -2.19 -4.67
N GLY A 43 -1.35 -1.66 -3.94
CA GLY A 43 -2.38 -0.76 -4.47
C GLY A 43 -1.96 0.71 -4.61
N CYS A 44 -0.69 1.06 -4.32
CA CYS A 44 -0.26 2.45 -4.34
C CYS A 44 -0.40 3.08 -5.74
N SER A 45 -0.99 4.27 -5.81
CA SER A 45 -1.20 5.00 -7.07
C SER A 45 0.11 5.30 -7.81
N SER A 46 1.21 5.54 -7.08
CA SER A 46 2.54 5.76 -7.66
C SER A 46 3.10 4.52 -8.38
N LEU A 47 2.66 3.32 -7.99
CA LEU A 47 2.99 2.07 -8.69
C LEU A 47 2.03 1.79 -9.86
N ILE A 48 0.78 2.24 -9.76
CA ILE A 48 -0.26 2.00 -10.78
C ILE A 48 -0.10 2.96 -11.97
N ALA A 49 0.20 4.23 -11.73
CA ALA A 49 0.27 5.25 -12.78
C ALA A 49 1.26 4.94 -13.92
N PRO A 50 2.49 4.43 -13.65
CA PRO A 50 3.42 4.02 -14.70
C PRO A 50 2.90 2.88 -15.59
N ILE A 51 2.05 2.00 -15.06
CA ILE A 51 1.47 0.85 -15.76
C ILE A 51 0.46 1.33 -16.80
N GLY A 52 -0.45 2.22 -16.39
CA GLY A 52 -1.42 2.83 -17.30
C GLY A 52 -0.76 3.65 -18.41
N SER A 53 0.47 4.10 -18.17
CA SER A 53 1.27 4.88 -19.13
C SER A 53 2.16 4.00 -20.03
N GLY A 54 2.19 2.68 -19.83
CA GLY A 54 3.00 1.75 -20.63
C GLY A 54 4.52 1.86 -20.42
N LEU A 55 4.95 2.43 -19.30
CA LEU A 55 6.37 2.59 -18.96
C LEU A 55 6.99 1.26 -18.51
N LYS A 56 8.30 1.13 -18.72
CA LYS A 56 9.09 0.02 -18.16
C LYS A 56 9.14 0.14 -16.63
N LEU A 57 8.72 -0.92 -15.94
CA LEU A 57 8.53 -0.90 -14.49
C LEU A 57 9.78 -1.38 -13.75
N THR A 58 10.52 -2.31 -14.35
CA THR A 58 11.66 -3.02 -13.76
C THR A 58 12.99 -2.73 -14.46
N ASP A 59 13.04 -1.62 -15.22
CA ASP A 59 14.26 -1.15 -15.89
C ASP A 59 15.12 -0.29 -14.94
N GLN A 60 14.97 1.04 -14.97
CA GLN A 60 15.76 1.96 -14.12
C GLN A 60 15.54 1.73 -12.62
N TYR A 61 14.38 1.22 -12.26
CA TYR A 61 14.04 0.78 -10.91
C TYR A 61 13.84 -0.72 -10.91
N VAL A 62 14.21 -1.39 -9.83
CA VAL A 62 13.82 -2.77 -9.55
C VAL A 62 12.71 -2.80 -8.52
N LYS A 63 11.89 -3.86 -8.55
CA LYS A 63 10.80 -4.05 -7.59
C LYS A 63 11.16 -5.21 -6.67
N VAL A 64 11.28 -4.95 -5.38
CA VAL A 64 11.45 -6.00 -4.37
C VAL A 64 10.11 -6.25 -3.70
N CYS A 65 9.60 -7.45 -3.84
CA CYS A 65 8.22 -7.79 -3.53
C CYS A 65 8.13 -8.83 -2.42
N GLY A 66 7.40 -8.52 -1.35
CA GLY A 66 7.15 -9.39 -0.21
C GLY A 66 5.66 -9.47 0.12
N ARG A 67 5.23 -10.56 0.74
CA ARG A 67 3.85 -10.73 1.21
C ARG A 67 3.59 -9.94 2.49
N THR A 68 4.64 -9.72 3.27
CA THR A 68 4.62 -8.89 4.48
C THR A 68 5.67 -7.80 4.38
N GLU A 69 5.50 -6.77 5.18
CA GLU A 69 6.47 -5.68 5.32
C GLU A 69 7.83 -6.22 5.78
N ASP A 70 7.81 -7.11 6.78
CA ASP A 70 9.00 -7.76 7.33
C ASP A 70 9.84 -8.50 6.28
N GLU A 71 9.21 -9.17 5.31
CA GLU A 71 9.93 -9.88 4.24
C GLU A 71 10.76 -8.90 3.38
N VAL A 72 10.25 -7.67 3.18
CA VAL A 72 10.92 -6.63 2.41
C VAL A 72 11.98 -5.93 3.24
N HIS A 73 11.72 -5.66 4.52
CA HIS A 73 12.72 -5.13 5.45
C HIS A 73 13.88 -6.09 5.68
N GLU A 74 13.63 -7.40 5.75
CA GLU A 74 14.69 -8.41 5.85
C GLU A 74 15.57 -8.40 4.59
N TRP A 75 14.97 -8.25 3.41
CA TRP A 75 15.74 -8.07 2.18
C TRP A 75 16.57 -6.78 2.23
N ALA A 76 15.97 -5.66 2.67
CA ALA A 76 16.64 -4.37 2.76
C ALA A 76 17.84 -4.42 3.72
N GLY A 77 17.69 -4.99 4.91
CA GLY A 77 18.78 -5.12 5.88
C GLY A 77 19.97 -5.96 5.41
N LYS A 78 19.78 -6.80 4.38
CA LYS A 78 20.86 -7.59 3.76
C LYS A 78 21.57 -6.88 2.61
N HIS A 79 20.90 -5.94 1.94
CA HIS A 79 21.39 -5.34 0.69
C HIS A 79 21.70 -3.85 0.79
N LEU A 80 21.10 -3.16 1.76
CA LEU A 80 21.19 -1.71 1.91
C LEU A 80 21.97 -1.36 3.17
N SER A 81 22.66 -0.22 3.13
CA SER A 81 23.36 0.34 4.29
C SER A 81 22.48 1.26 5.14
N GLU A 82 21.29 1.62 4.64
CA GLU A 82 20.38 2.58 5.26
C GLU A 82 18.94 2.02 5.29
N PRO A 83 18.10 2.46 6.25
CA PRO A 83 16.69 2.10 6.29
C PRO A 83 15.93 2.58 5.05
N ILE A 84 14.89 1.83 4.67
CA ILE A 84 13.98 2.19 3.59
C ILE A 84 12.81 3.04 4.13
N PRO A 85 12.56 4.24 3.60
CA PRO A 85 11.41 5.03 4.01
C PRO A 85 10.12 4.48 3.40
N ASP A 86 9.03 4.57 4.14
CA ASP A 86 7.71 4.28 3.60
C ASP A 86 7.27 5.34 2.60
N CYS A 87 6.43 4.96 1.64
CA CYS A 87 5.70 5.91 0.84
C CYS A 87 4.71 6.69 1.72
N MET A 88 4.83 8.02 1.73
CA MET A 88 3.92 8.89 2.49
C MET A 88 2.46 8.64 2.12
N SER A 89 2.15 8.49 0.83
CA SER A 89 0.79 8.19 0.38
C SER A 89 0.28 6.84 0.87
N CYS A 90 1.14 5.84 1.06
CA CYS A 90 0.75 4.55 1.64
C CYS A 90 0.49 4.66 3.15
N ARG A 91 1.37 5.36 3.89
CA ARG A 91 1.17 5.61 5.33
C ARG A 91 -0.15 6.34 5.61
N ASP A 92 -0.49 7.31 4.77
CA ASP A 92 -1.68 8.13 4.96
C ASP A 92 -2.97 7.47 4.46
N ILE A 93 -2.90 6.45 3.59
CA ILE A 93 -4.09 5.87 2.93
C ILE A 93 -4.46 4.48 3.46
N GLY A 94 -3.53 3.76 4.08
CA GLY A 94 -3.78 2.41 4.61
C GLY A 94 -4.20 1.40 3.53
N PRO A 95 -4.21 0.09 3.85
CA PRO A 95 -4.37 -0.98 2.88
C PRO A 95 -5.78 -1.10 2.25
N ASN A 96 -6.72 -0.22 2.61
CA ASN A 96 -8.11 -0.23 2.11
C ASN A 96 -8.49 1.05 1.34
N GLY A 97 -7.55 1.94 1.00
CA GLY A 97 -7.89 3.16 0.24
C GLY A 97 -8.70 4.19 1.03
N VAL A 98 -8.91 3.96 2.33
CA VAL A 98 -9.55 4.93 3.22
C VAL A 98 -8.43 5.68 3.92
N GLY A 99 -8.10 6.85 3.37
CA GLY A 99 -7.27 7.86 4.02
C GLY A 99 -7.38 7.81 5.54
N SER A 100 -6.30 7.42 6.22
CA SER A 100 -6.01 7.86 7.58
C SER A 100 -5.64 9.35 7.53
N GLY A 101 -6.52 10.15 6.95
CA GLY A 101 -6.59 11.55 7.28
C GLY A 101 -6.93 11.60 8.76
N HIS A 102 -5.97 12.00 9.58
CA HIS A 102 -6.23 12.46 10.92
C HIS A 102 -7.22 13.63 10.86
N ASN A 103 -8.50 13.30 10.80
CA ASN A 103 -9.60 14.18 11.17
C ASN A 103 -10.51 13.33 12.05
N GLN A 104 -10.19 13.35 13.35
CA GLN A 104 -11.01 12.84 14.43
C GLN A 104 -12.34 13.60 14.44
N ARG A 105 -13.24 13.28 13.51
CA ARG A 105 -14.63 13.70 13.53
C ARG A 105 -15.48 12.45 13.38
N ASP A 106 -15.81 11.89 14.54
CA ASP A 106 -17.16 11.40 14.86
C ASP A 106 -17.93 10.84 13.64
N THR A 107 -17.50 9.72 13.06
CA THR A 107 -18.36 8.99 12.11
C THR A 107 -19.36 8.17 12.91
N ARG A 108 -20.27 8.87 13.58
CA ARG A 108 -21.45 8.32 14.23
C ARG A 108 -22.47 7.95 13.15
N MET A 109 -22.15 7.09 12.19
CA MET A 109 -23.15 6.63 11.21
C MET A 109 -23.69 5.28 11.65
N CYS A 110 -24.99 5.07 11.52
CA CYS A 110 -25.60 3.80 11.90
C CYS A 110 -25.02 2.65 11.05
N PRO A 111 -24.44 1.59 11.66
CA PRO A 111 -23.81 0.50 10.91
C PRO A 111 -24.81 -0.36 10.13
N GLN A 112 -26.10 -0.23 10.41
CA GLN A 112 -27.15 -1.06 9.81
C GLN A 112 -27.73 -0.46 8.54
N CYS A 113 -28.04 0.85 8.54
CA CYS A 113 -28.61 1.52 7.38
C CYS A 113 -27.64 2.50 6.70
N SER A 114 -26.60 2.97 7.39
CA SER A 114 -25.67 4.02 6.92
C SER A 114 -26.32 5.33 6.49
N MET A 115 -27.63 5.52 6.73
CA MET A 115 -28.39 6.67 6.25
C MET A 115 -28.46 7.81 7.28
N TYR A 116 -28.26 7.52 8.56
CA TYR A 116 -28.45 8.48 9.64
C TYR A 116 -27.25 8.58 10.57
N GLN A 117 -26.98 9.81 11.03
CA GLN A 117 -25.99 10.08 12.07
C GLN A 117 -26.59 9.71 13.44
N LEU A 118 -25.96 8.78 14.17
CA LEU A 118 -26.32 8.39 15.53
C LEU A 118 -26.14 9.59 16.47
N SER A 119 -27.17 9.82 17.28
CA SER A 119 -27.11 10.78 18.38
C SER A 119 -26.09 10.33 19.43
N VAL A 120 -25.79 11.18 20.43
CA VAL A 120 -24.84 10.86 21.52
C VAL A 120 -25.24 9.57 22.26
N THR A 121 -26.53 9.21 22.27
CA THR A 121 -27.02 8.00 22.92
C THR A 121 -26.83 6.72 22.10
N GLY A 122 -26.42 6.81 20.83
CA GLY A 122 -26.15 5.65 19.97
C GLY A 122 -27.37 5.07 19.26
N ASN A 123 -28.56 5.67 19.42
CA ASN A 123 -29.79 5.15 18.82
C ASN A 123 -30.01 5.70 17.40
N CYS A 124 -30.38 4.81 16.48
CA CYS A 124 -30.75 5.13 15.10
C CYS A 124 -32.27 5.26 14.98
N PRO A 125 -32.81 6.46 14.66
CA PRO A 125 -34.25 6.69 14.61
C PRO A 125 -34.98 5.91 13.51
N SER A 126 -34.25 5.28 12.57
CA SER A 126 -34.84 4.46 11.51
C SER A 126 -34.74 2.95 11.76
N CYS A 127 -33.89 2.51 12.70
CA CYS A 127 -33.66 1.08 12.97
C CYS A 127 -34.09 0.65 14.36
N ASP A 128 -34.27 1.61 15.28
CA ASP A 128 -34.71 1.38 16.65
C ASP A 128 -36.21 1.67 16.86
N GLU A 129 -37.00 1.75 15.78
CA GLU A 129 -38.46 1.69 15.89
C GLU A 129 -38.88 0.20 15.96
N ASP A 130 -39.51 -0.18 17.09
CA ASP A 130 -40.16 -1.48 17.32
C ASP A 130 -41.32 -1.74 16.33
#